data_AF-A0A6J7ZJL1-F1
#
_entry.id   AF-A0A6J7ZJL1-F1
#
_cell.length_a   1.000
_cell.length_b   1.000
_cell.length_c   1.000
_cell.angle_alpha   90.00
_cell.angle_beta   90.00
_cell.angle_gamma   90.00
#
_symmetry.space_group_name_H-M   'P 1'
#
loop_
_entity.id
_entity.type
_entity.pdbx_description
1 polymer ?
#
loop_
_entity_poly.entity_id
_entity_poly.type
_entity_poly.pdbx_seq_one_letter_code
_entity_poly.pdbx_strand_id
1 'polypeptide(L)'
;MEVDELLKRYAEGERLFRAVSLVGVDLRGVDLREATIARANLENTSFVGANLIGVNFRETKFTGVDFTDADLSDVNLIGSYLGDTKFNRANLSGSSLRGSSSKNVSFTQANLTEANLTESNFASANFVGANLTHATLVRTNLMKANLTGAILESANLTNVIMRESILEGANLTNATLSGGMMIGANFHEADLTRVTMIGADLSEANLSEANFRGANVTWTTLRGANMSRARLYRTKLSWSNLSGVNLIEAIMIDTKLDQANLRDADTRGAILPNK
;
A
#
# COMPACT_ATOMS: atom_id res chain seq x y z
N MET A 1 -3.20 -34.27 -2.50
CA MET A 1 -3.78 -34.58 -3.82
C MET A 1 -2.67 -34.35 -4.82
N GLU A 2 -2.47 -35.27 -5.74
CA GLU A 2 -1.45 -35.12 -6.78
C GLU A 2 -1.87 -34.09 -7.84
N VAL A 3 -0.90 -33.50 -8.54
CA VAL A 3 -1.16 -32.53 -9.63
C VAL A 3 -2.09 -33.12 -10.68
N ASP A 4 -1.79 -34.32 -11.16
CA ASP A 4 -2.54 -34.94 -12.25
C ASP A 4 -4.01 -35.18 -11.88
N GLU A 5 -4.28 -35.48 -10.61
CA GLU A 5 -5.63 -35.64 -10.10
C GLU A 5 -6.39 -34.29 -10.08
N LEU A 6 -5.73 -33.23 -9.60
CA LEU A 6 -6.28 -31.87 -9.61
C LEU A 6 -6.65 -31.44 -11.03
N LEU A 7 -5.72 -31.57 -11.97
CA LEU A 7 -5.88 -31.10 -13.35
C LEU A 7 -6.93 -31.91 -14.09
N LYS A 8 -6.97 -33.23 -13.89
CA LYS A 8 -8.00 -34.09 -14.47
C LYS A 8 -9.39 -33.68 -14.00
N ARG A 9 -9.59 -33.51 -12.68
CA ARG A 9 -10.88 -33.10 -12.11
C ARG A 9 -11.30 -31.71 -12.60
N TYR A 10 -10.35 -30.77 -12.69
CA TYR A 10 -10.61 -29.44 -13.26
C TYR A 10 -11.02 -29.50 -14.73
N ALA A 11 -10.35 -30.33 -15.54
CA ALA A 11 -10.69 -30.55 -16.95
C ALA A 11 -12.07 -31.23 -17.13
N GLU A 12 -12.50 -32.07 -16.17
CA GLU A 12 -13.82 -32.67 -16.12
C GLU A 12 -14.93 -31.70 -15.67
N GLY A 13 -14.58 -30.43 -15.40
CA GLY A 13 -15.52 -29.37 -15.04
C GLY A 13 -15.65 -29.13 -13.53
N GLU A 14 -14.91 -29.85 -12.70
CA GLU A 14 -14.89 -29.57 -11.27
C GLU A 14 -14.24 -28.20 -11.00
N ARG A 15 -14.88 -27.41 -10.15
CA ARG A 15 -14.36 -26.09 -9.72
C ARG A 15 -14.18 -26.01 -8.21
N LEU A 16 -14.64 -26.98 -7.44
CA LEU A 16 -14.66 -26.91 -5.97
C LEU A 16 -13.58 -27.80 -5.34
N PHE A 17 -12.41 -27.22 -5.04
CA PHE A 17 -11.30 -27.92 -4.39
C PHE A 17 -11.14 -27.48 -2.94
N ARG A 18 -12.07 -27.91 -2.07
CA ARG A 18 -12.06 -27.54 -0.65
C ARG A 18 -11.19 -28.47 0.19
N ALA A 19 -10.44 -27.89 1.12
CA ALA A 19 -9.61 -28.60 2.10
C ALA A 19 -8.60 -29.61 1.47
N VAL A 20 -8.22 -29.37 0.21
CA VAL A 20 -7.20 -30.16 -0.46
C VAL A 20 -5.82 -29.79 0.08
N SER A 21 -4.90 -30.76 0.07
CA SER A 21 -3.48 -30.52 0.36
C SER A 21 -2.70 -30.54 -0.94
N LEU A 22 -2.02 -29.43 -1.23
CA LEU A 22 -1.14 -29.21 -2.39
C LEU A 22 0.26 -28.78 -1.93
N VAL A 23 0.69 -29.24 -0.75
CA VAL A 23 1.97 -28.85 -0.13
C VAL A 23 3.14 -29.19 -1.04
N GLY A 24 3.98 -28.20 -1.34
CA GLY A 24 5.18 -28.36 -2.17
C GLY A 24 4.91 -28.64 -3.65
N VAL A 25 3.64 -28.56 -4.07
CA VAL A 25 3.23 -28.92 -5.42
C VAL A 25 3.64 -27.84 -6.43
N ASP A 26 4.09 -28.26 -7.61
CA ASP A 26 4.39 -27.38 -8.73
C ASP A 26 3.19 -27.24 -9.67
N LEU A 27 2.57 -26.06 -9.67
CA LEU A 27 1.44 -25.65 -10.50
C LEU A 27 1.80 -24.45 -11.38
N ARG A 28 3.07 -24.37 -11.83
CA ARG A 28 3.51 -23.31 -12.73
C ARG A 28 2.74 -23.30 -14.04
N GLY A 29 2.30 -22.12 -14.47
CA GLY A 29 1.60 -21.91 -15.74
C GLY A 29 0.22 -22.56 -15.84
N VAL A 30 -0.32 -23.12 -14.75
CA VAL A 30 -1.63 -23.79 -14.77
C VAL A 30 -2.76 -22.77 -15.03
N ASP A 31 -3.83 -23.18 -15.71
CA ASP A 31 -5.11 -22.46 -15.68
C ASP A 31 -6.02 -23.14 -14.66
N LEU A 32 -6.39 -22.40 -13.61
CA LEU A 32 -7.39 -22.79 -12.63
C LEU A 32 -8.44 -21.68 -12.43
N ARG A 33 -8.70 -20.87 -13.46
CA ARG A 33 -9.65 -19.74 -13.38
C ARG A 33 -11.00 -20.14 -12.80
N GLU A 34 -11.57 -19.23 -12.01
CA GLU A 34 -12.88 -19.40 -11.37
C GLU A 34 -12.98 -20.63 -10.44
N ALA A 35 -11.86 -21.31 -10.15
CA ALA A 35 -11.85 -22.38 -9.17
C ALA A 35 -12.07 -21.82 -7.76
N THR A 36 -12.65 -22.63 -6.89
CA THR A 36 -12.73 -22.38 -5.46
C THR A 36 -11.73 -23.30 -4.77
N ILE A 37 -10.64 -22.71 -4.28
CA ILE A 37 -9.58 -23.38 -3.53
C ILE A 37 -9.61 -22.82 -2.10
N ALA A 38 -10.71 -23.08 -1.39
CA ALA A 38 -10.94 -22.55 -0.05
C ALA A 38 -10.47 -23.54 1.03
N ARG A 39 -9.81 -23.02 2.07
CA ARG A 39 -9.29 -23.80 3.21
C ARG A 39 -8.29 -24.89 2.81
N ALA A 40 -7.68 -24.77 1.63
CA ALA A 40 -6.65 -25.69 1.18
C ALA A 40 -5.34 -25.46 1.97
N ASN A 41 -4.51 -26.48 2.05
CA ASN A 41 -3.12 -26.31 2.47
C ASN A 41 -2.24 -26.16 1.22
N LEU A 42 -1.75 -24.94 1.01
CA LEU A 42 -0.93 -24.56 -0.14
C LEU A 42 0.53 -24.31 0.25
N GLU A 43 0.97 -24.82 1.40
CA GLU A 43 2.32 -24.55 1.90
C GLU A 43 3.40 -24.89 0.85
N ASN A 44 4.26 -23.93 0.54
CA ASN A 44 5.33 -24.04 -0.45
C ASN A 44 4.87 -24.47 -1.87
N THR A 45 3.59 -24.28 -2.21
CA THR A 45 3.09 -24.50 -3.58
C THR A 45 3.62 -23.40 -4.52
N SER A 46 3.96 -23.77 -5.75
CA SER A 46 4.37 -22.82 -6.79
C SER A 46 3.24 -22.64 -7.81
N PHE A 47 2.76 -21.41 -7.96
CA PHE A 47 1.82 -20.95 -8.98
C PHE A 47 2.47 -19.94 -9.94
N VAL A 48 3.80 -19.99 -10.13
CA VAL A 48 4.50 -19.01 -10.96
C VAL A 48 3.93 -19.02 -12.39
N GLY A 49 3.52 -17.85 -12.87
CA GLY A 49 2.91 -17.67 -14.20
C GLY A 49 1.54 -18.34 -14.39
N ALA A 50 0.90 -18.81 -13.32
CA ALA A 50 -0.42 -19.44 -13.39
C ALA A 50 -1.52 -18.42 -13.73
N ASN A 51 -2.58 -18.90 -14.36
CA ASN A 51 -3.82 -18.16 -14.60
C ASN A 51 -4.86 -18.55 -13.55
N LEU A 52 -5.07 -17.65 -12.59
CA LEU A 52 -5.88 -17.80 -11.39
C LEU A 52 -6.94 -16.69 -11.28
N ILE A 53 -7.35 -16.13 -12.42
CA ILE A 53 -8.39 -15.11 -12.49
C ILE A 53 -9.66 -15.61 -11.79
N GLY A 54 -10.23 -14.76 -10.93
CA GLY A 54 -11.48 -15.03 -10.20
C GLY A 54 -11.41 -16.16 -9.18
N VAL A 55 -10.22 -16.73 -8.91
CA VAL A 55 -10.11 -17.86 -7.98
C VAL A 55 -10.52 -17.44 -6.57
N ASN A 56 -11.29 -18.30 -5.92
CA ASN A 56 -11.73 -18.07 -4.55
C ASN A 56 -10.81 -18.79 -3.56
N PHE A 57 -9.93 -18.02 -2.93
CA PHE A 57 -9.01 -18.44 -1.88
C PHE A 57 -9.44 -17.97 -0.48
N ARG A 58 -10.69 -17.53 -0.29
CA ARG A 58 -11.15 -16.97 0.98
C ARG A 58 -10.76 -17.84 2.19
N GLU A 59 -10.26 -17.18 3.24
CA GLU A 59 -9.87 -17.80 4.52
C GLU A 59 -8.84 -18.94 4.36
N THR A 60 -8.02 -18.89 3.31
CA THR A 60 -6.96 -19.87 3.06
C THR A 60 -5.68 -19.46 3.75
N LYS A 61 -4.91 -20.44 4.22
CA LYS A 61 -3.59 -20.22 4.80
C LYS A 61 -2.53 -20.48 3.74
N PHE A 62 -1.77 -19.44 3.43
CA PHE A 62 -0.61 -19.46 2.58
C PHE A 62 0.64 -19.35 3.47
N THR A 63 1.59 -20.25 3.24
CA THR A 63 2.92 -20.20 3.86
C THR A 63 3.91 -20.51 2.75
N GLY A 64 4.76 -19.55 2.37
CA GLY A 64 5.81 -19.77 1.36
C GLY A 64 5.31 -19.98 -0.08
N VAL A 65 4.08 -19.56 -0.40
CA VAL A 65 3.48 -19.77 -1.73
C VAL A 65 4.05 -18.78 -2.73
N ASP A 66 4.33 -19.25 -3.95
CA ASP A 66 4.91 -18.43 -5.01
C ASP A 66 3.91 -18.16 -6.13
N PHE A 67 3.36 -16.95 -6.17
CA PHE A 67 2.50 -16.43 -7.24
C PHE A 67 3.24 -15.50 -8.20
N THR A 68 4.57 -15.56 -8.26
CA THR A 68 5.36 -14.67 -9.12
C THR A 68 4.85 -14.75 -10.58
N ASP A 69 4.66 -13.60 -11.22
CA ASP A 69 4.14 -13.49 -12.60
C ASP A 69 2.74 -14.11 -12.85
N ALA A 70 2.01 -14.53 -11.81
CA ALA A 70 0.68 -15.12 -11.95
C ALA A 70 -0.39 -14.05 -12.25
N ASP A 71 -1.43 -14.43 -12.99
CA ASP A 71 -2.64 -13.63 -13.13
C ASP A 71 -3.65 -14.03 -12.04
N LEU A 72 -3.86 -13.13 -11.09
CA LEU A 72 -4.75 -13.22 -9.95
C LEU A 72 -5.81 -12.11 -10.02
N SER A 73 -6.15 -11.63 -11.21
CA SER A 73 -7.18 -10.61 -11.37
C SER A 73 -8.49 -11.08 -10.74
N ASP A 74 -9.17 -10.19 -10.02
CA ASP A 74 -10.43 -10.46 -9.33
C ASP A 74 -10.39 -11.63 -8.31
N VAL A 75 -9.19 -12.05 -7.88
CA VAL A 75 -9.05 -13.13 -6.89
C VAL A 75 -9.66 -12.73 -5.54
N ASN A 76 -10.30 -13.68 -4.88
CA ASN A 76 -10.84 -13.48 -3.53
C ASN A 76 -9.89 -14.05 -2.46
N LEU A 77 -9.17 -13.17 -1.77
CA LEU A 77 -8.25 -13.47 -0.68
C LEU A 77 -8.77 -13.00 0.68
N ILE A 78 -10.08 -12.73 0.82
CA ILE A 78 -10.67 -12.20 2.06
C ILE A 78 -10.31 -13.07 3.26
N GLY A 79 -9.81 -12.43 4.34
CA GLY A 79 -9.48 -13.11 5.60
C GLY A 79 -8.35 -14.14 5.50
N SER A 80 -7.58 -14.15 4.41
CA SER A 80 -6.49 -15.12 4.21
C SER A 80 -5.25 -14.74 5.00
N TYR A 81 -4.44 -15.74 5.36
CA TYR A 81 -3.11 -15.54 5.93
C TYR A 81 -2.05 -15.75 4.85
N LEU A 82 -1.29 -14.71 4.51
CA LEU A 82 -0.36 -14.64 3.38
C LEU A 82 1.11 -14.73 3.83
N GLY A 83 1.41 -15.62 4.77
CA GLY A 83 2.74 -15.74 5.38
C GLY A 83 3.81 -16.09 4.33
N ASP A 84 4.89 -15.32 4.29
CA ASP A 84 6.06 -15.54 3.41
C ASP A 84 5.68 -15.76 1.92
N THR A 85 4.53 -15.22 1.51
CA THR A 85 3.96 -15.41 0.16
C THR A 85 4.54 -14.39 -0.81
N LYS A 86 4.80 -14.80 -2.04
CA LYS A 86 5.35 -13.94 -3.09
C LYS A 86 4.28 -13.68 -4.15
N PHE A 87 3.96 -12.41 -4.36
CA PHE A 87 3.13 -11.89 -5.44
C PHE A 87 3.95 -11.03 -6.40
N ASN A 88 5.26 -11.30 -6.51
CA ASN A 88 6.17 -10.45 -7.28
C ASN A 88 5.74 -10.39 -8.74
N ARG A 89 5.53 -9.19 -9.29
CA ARG A 89 5.02 -8.96 -10.66
C ARG A 89 3.69 -9.65 -10.99
N ALA A 90 2.99 -10.17 -9.98
CA ALA A 90 1.68 -10.78 -10.17
C ALA A 90 0.64 -9.71 -10.49
N ASN A 91 -0.40 -10.09 -11.24
CA ASN A 91 -1.54 -9.23 -11.48
C ASN A 91 -2.65 -9.51 -10.49
N LEU A 92 -2.88 -8.63 -9.52
CA LEU A 92 -3.97 -8.67 -8.53
C LEU A 92 -5.01 -7.56 -8.77
N SER A 93 -5.16 -7.06 -10.01
CA SER A 93 -6.14 -6.02 -10.30
C SER A 93 -7.55 -6.44 -9.92
N GLY A 94 -8.34 -5.56 -9.29
CA GLY A 94 -9.72 -5.83 -8.86
C GLY A 94 -9.85 -6.85 -7.72
N SER A 95 -8.76 -7.42 -7.23
CA SER A 95 -8.79 -8.45 -6.19
C SER A 95 -9.28 -7.94 -4.84
N SER A 96 -9.80 -8.87 -4.01
CA SER A 96 -10.25 -8.56 -2.66
C SER A 96 -9.38 -9.22 -1.60
N LEU A 97 -8.54 -8.43 -0.94
CA LEU A 97 -7.68 -8.80 0.18
C LEU A 97 -8.21 -8.33 1.54
N ARG A 98 -9.50 -7.95 1.64
CA ARG A 98 -10.09 -7.40 2.87
C ARG A 98 -9.83 -8.30 4.08
N GLY A 99 -9.33 -7.72 5.17
CA GLY A 99 -9.05 -8.44 6.42
C GLY A 99 -7.98 -9.53 6.33
N SER A 100 -7.25 -9.63 5.22
CA SER A 100 -6.12 -10.55 5.11
C SER A 100 -4.94 -10.08 5.97
N SER A 101 -4.02 -10.99 6.28
CA SER A 101 -2.85 -10.65 7.09
C SER A 101 -1.59 -11.36 6.62
N SER A 102 -0.43 -10.78 6.89
CA SER A 102 0.86 -11.43 6.71
C SER A 102 1.89 -10.97 7.72
N LYS A 103 2.93 -11.79 7.91
CA LYS A 103 4.17 -11.38 8.56
C LYS A 103 5.21 -10.83 7.58
N ASN A 104 5.30 -11.40 6.38
CA ASN A 104 6.38 -11.13 5.40
C ASN A 104 5.88 -11.40 3.96
N VAL A 105 4.86 -10.69 3.48
CA VAL A 105 4.41 -10.82 2.09
C VAL A 105 5.18 -9.87 1.18
N SER A 106 5.47 -10.32 -0.04
CA SER A 106 6.08 -9.47 -1.07
C SER A 106 5.12 -9.28 -2.24
N PHE A 107 4.77 -8.03 -2.51
CA PHE A 107 4.05 -7.51 -3.67
C PHE A 107 4.97 -6.69 -4.58
N THR A 108 6.28 -6.97 -4.57
CA THR A 108 7.26 -6.23 -5.37
C THR A 108 6.84 -6.17 -6.83
N GLN A 109 6.66 -4.98 -7.39
CA GLN A 109 6.21 -4.73 -8.76
C GLN A 109 4.86 -5.39 -9.12
N ALA A 110 4.06 -5.79 -8.14
CA ALA A 110 2.73 -6.35 -8.38
C ALA A 110 1.76 -5.28 -8.90
N ASN A 111 0.80 -5.70 -9.72
CA ASN A 111 -0.33 -4.84 -10.06
C ASN A 111 -1.47 -5.07 -9.07
N LEU A 112 -1.82 -4.06 -8.28
CA LEU A 112 -2.91 -4.03 -7.30
C LEU A 112 -3.92 -2.92 -7.64
N THR A 113 -4.02 -2.52 -8.92
CA THR A 113 -5.00 -1.53 -9.37
C THR A 113 -6.40 -1.93 -8.92
N GLU A 114 -7.11 -0.99 -8.30
CA GLU A 114 -8.49 -1.17 -7.81
C GLU A 114 -8.66 -2.29 -6.75
N ALA A 115 -7.56 -2.86 -6.23
CA ALA A 115 -7.63 -3.91 -5.22
C ALA A 115 -8.20 -3.37 -3.89
N ASN A 116 -8.93 -4.22 -3.16
CA ASN A 116 -9.48 -3.89 -1.86
C ASN A 116 -8.68 -4.54 -0.74
N LEU A 117 -7.86 -3.74 -0.05
CA LEU A 117 -7.03 -4.12 1.09
C LEU A 117 -7.64 -3.66 2.43
N THR A 118 -8.90 -3.23 2.47
CA THR A 118 -9.54 -2.67 3.68
C THR A 118 -9.33 -3.57 4.90
N GLU A 119 -8.96 -2.98 6.04
CA GLU A 119 -8.76 -3.67 7.33
C GLU A 119 -7.74 -4.82 7.30
N SER A 120 -6.85 -4.86 6.30
CA SER A 120 -5.80 -5.86 6.24
C SER A 120 -4.60 -5.51 7.13
N ASN A 121 -3.78 -6.51 7.44
CA ASN A 121 -2.55 -6.35 8.19
C ASN A 121 -1.34 -6.79 7.37
N PHE A 122 -0.64 -5.81 6.80
CA PHE A 122 0.55 -5.95 5.98
C PHE A 122 1.73 -5.19 6.59
N ALA A 123 1.85 -5.24 7.93
CA ALA A 123 3.03 -4.74 8.60
C ALA A 123 4.28 -5.44 8.04
N SER A 124 5.34 -4.65 7.80
CA SER A 124 6.61 -5.10 7.20
C SER A 124 6.50 -5.73 5.80
N ALA A 125 5.36 -5.61 5.12
CA ALA A 125 5.23 -6.10 3.75
C ALA A 125 6.07 -5.28 2.75
N ASN A 126 6.45 -5.90 1.64
CA ASN A 126 7.20 -5.26 0.57
C ASN A 126 6.29 -4.95 -0.63
N PHE A 127 6.09 -3.68 -0.93
CA PHE A 127 5.34 -3.13 -2.06
C PHE A 127 6.24 -2.31 -3.00
N VAL A 128 7.56 -2.54 -3.02
CA VAL A 128 8.50 -1.79 -3.87
C VAL A 128 8.03 -1.81 -5.32
N GLY A 129 7.80 -0.62 -5.89
CA GLY A 129 7.32 -0.44 -7.27
C GLY A 129 5.94 -1.03 -7.58
N ALA A 130 5.15 -1.41 -6.57
CA ALA A 130 3.81 -1.95 -6.79
C ALA A 130 2.85 -0.87 -7.30
N ASN A 131 1.92 -1.25 -8.17
CA ASN A 131 0.87 -0.35 -8.66
C ASN A 131 -0.41 -0.52 -7.84
N LEU A 132 -0.70 0.42 -6.95
CA LEU A 132 -1.89 0.50 -6.09
C LEU A 132 -2.85 1.60 -6.56
N THR A 133 -2.81 1.98 -7.84
CA THR A 133 -3.69 3.04 -8.39
C THR A 133 -5.16 2.68 -8.14
N HIS A 134 -5.93 3.63 -7.61
CA HIS A 134 -7.34 3.45 -7.20
C HIS A 134 -7.59 2.34 -6.14
N ALA A 135 -6.56 1.77 -5.52
CA ALA A 135 -6.74 0.75 -4.49
C ALA A 135 -7.38 1.33 -3.21
N THR A 136 -8.12 0.49 -2.49
CA THR A 136 -8.72 0.84 -1.19
C THR A 136 -7.93 0.20 -0.05
N LEU A 137 -7.23 1.02 0.73
CA LEU A 137 -6.41 0.63 1.89
C LEU A 137 -6.96 1.18 3.21
N VAL A 138 -8.28 1.42 3.30
CA VAL A 138 -8.91 1.98 4.50
C VAL A 138 -8.62 1.11 5.73
N ARG A 139 -8.15 1.74 6.81
CA ARG A 139 -7.77 1.05 8.07
C ARG A 139 -6.74 -0.07 7.90
N THR A 140 -5.94 -0.04 6.83
CA THR A 140 -4.88 -1.04 6.63
C THR A 140 -3.69 -0.77 7.55
N ASN A 141 -3.10 -1.82 8.10
CA ASN A 141 -1.82 -1.73 8.79
C ASN A 141 -0.67 -1.98 7.82
N LEU A 142 0.12 -0.94 7.57
CA LEU A 142 1.33 -0.89 6.75
C LEU A 142 2.54 -0.42 7.59
N MET A 143 2.50 -0.60 8.92
CA MET A 143 3.62 -0.26 9.80
C MET A 143 4.91 -0.94 9.28
N LYS A 144 5.98 -0.16 9.10
CA LYS A 144 7.28 -0.63 8.57
C LYS A 144 7.23 -1.25 7.18
N ALA A 145 6.13 -1.11 6.45
CA ALA A 145 6.06 -1.59 5.07
C ALA A 145 7.00 -0.77 4.17
N ASN A 146 7.55 -1.43 3.15
CA ASN A 146 8.37 -0.79 2.13
C ASN A 146 7.51 -0.54 0.87
N LEU A 147 7.19 0.72 0.59
CA LEU A 147 6.47 1.20 -0.57
C LEU A 147 7.35 2.10 -1.46
N THR A 148 8.69 1.94 -1.44
CA THR A 148 9.58 2.72 -2.30
C THR A 148 9.16 2.63 -3.76
N GLY A 149 8.96 3.79 -4.41
CA GLY A 149 8.54 3.89 -5.79
C GLY A 149 7.15 3.32 -6.12
N ALA A 150 6.32 3.00 -5.11
CA ALA A 150 4.97 2.51 -5.35
C ALA A 150 4.08 3.59 -5.97
N ILE A 151 3.12 3.18 -6.80
CA ILE A 151 2.14 4.05 -7.43
C ILE A 151 0.84 3.95 -6.66
N LEU A 152 0.52 4.96 -5.87
CA LEU A 152 -0.68 5.08 -5.02
C LEU A 152 -1.63 6.16 -5.57
N GLU A 153 -1.58 6.44 -6.86
CA GLU A 153 -2.40 7.49 -7.47
C GLU A 153 -3.88 7.24 -7.18
N SER A 154 -4.55 8.25 -6.63
CA SER A 154 -5.98 8.21 -6.28
C SER A 154 -6.36 7.06 -5.34
N ALA A 155 -5.41 6.46 -4.61
CA ALA A 155 -5.68 5.42 -3.63
C ALA A 155 -6.35 5.99 -2.38
N ASN A 156 -7.20 5.19 -1.74
CA ASN A 156 -7.86 5.55 -0.49
C ASN A 156 -7.20 4.86 0.71
N LEU A 157 -6.35 5.60 1.42
CA LEU A 157 -5.67 5.19 2.64
C LEU A 157 -6.25 5.87 3.90
N THR A 158 -7.55 6.14 3.91
CA THR A 158 -8.21 6.76 5.09
C THR A 158 -7.98 5.90 6.34
N ASN A 159 -7.53 6.53 7.43
CA ASN A 159 -7.20 5.89 8.71
C ASN A 159 -6.14 4.76 8.60
N VAL A 160 -5.23 4.83 7.62
CA VAL A 160 -4.12 3.88 7.49
C VAL A 160 -3.13 3.99 8.67
N ILE A 161 -2.49 2.89 9.02
CA ILE A 161 -1.38 2.86 9.98
C ILE A 161 -0.09 2.62 9.21
N MET A 162 0.77 3.63 9.09
CA MET A 162 1.99 3.64 8.28
C MET A 162 3.21 4.12 9.08
N ARG A 163 3.22 3.90 10.40
CA ARG A 163 4.35 4.26 11.26
C ARG A 163 5.64 3.61 10.76
N GLU A 164 6.71 4.40 10.66
CA GLU A 164 8.04 3.96 10.22
C GLU A 164 8.05 3.25 8.85
N SER A 165 7.04 3.48 7.99
CA SER A 165 7.00 2.95 6.63
C SER A 165 7.92 3.74 5.69
N ILE A 166 8.32 3.12 4.59
CA ILE A 166 9.17 3.75 3.56
C ILE A 166 8.31 4.00 2.33
N LEU A 167 8.17 5.25 1.91
CA LEU A 167 7.45 5.71 0.71
C LEU A 167 8.35 6.60 -0.16
N GLU A 168 9.66 6.37 -0.11
CA GLU A 168 10.63 7.14 -0.89
C GLU A 168 10.30 7.08 -2.39
N GLY A 169 10.18 8.24 -3.03
CA GLY A 169 9.84 8.37 -4.44
C GLY A 169 8.45 7.83 -4.83
N ALA A 170 7.57 7.52 -3.87
CA ALA A 170 6.23 7.02 -4.18
C ALA A 170 5.34 8.11 -4.81
N ASN A 171 4.46 7.72 -5.72
CA ASN A 171 3.46 8.61 -6.31
C ASN A 171 2.13 8.48 -5.55
N LEU A 172 1.77 9.48 -4.74
CA LEU A 172 0.51 9.59 -4.00
C LEU A 172 -0.40 10.69 -4.57
N THR A 173 -0.26 11.01 -5.86
CA THR A 173 -1.07 12.05 -6.50
C THR A 173 -2.56 11.77 -6.31
N ASN A 174 -3.33 12.75 -5.85
CA ASN A 174 -4.76 12.64 -5.55
C ASN A 174 -5.14 11.59 -4.48
N ALA A 175 -4.19 10.97 -3.78
CA ALA A 175 -4.50 9.98 -2.75
C ALA A 175 -5.18 10.63 -1.53
N THR A 176 -5.91 9.81 -0.76
CA THR A 176 -6.51 10.24 0.52
C THR A 176 -5.89 9.47 1.68
N LEU A 177 -5.27 10.17 2.63
CA LEU A 177 -4.70 9.61 3.86
C LEU A 177 -5.27 10.30 5.12
N SER A 178 -6.48 10.86 5.03
CA SER A 178 -7.14 11.53 6.17
C SER A 178 -7.21 10.61 7.39
N GLY A 179 -6.86 11.16 8.56
CA GLY A 179 -6.78 10.42 9.83
C GLY A 179 -5.67 9.36 9.90
N GLY A 180 -4.77 9.28 8.92
CA GLY A 180 -3.68 8.31 8.91
C GLY A 180 -2.63 8.57 10.00
N MET A 181 -2.03 7.48 10.50
CA MET A 181 -0.92 7.51 11.46
C MET A 181 0.39 7.19 10.76
N MET A 182 1.21 8.20 10.49
CA MET A 182 2.42 8.13 9.67
C MET A 182 3.66 8.65 10.43
N ILE A 183 3.69 8.46 11.76
CA ILE A 183 4.80 8.87 12.62
C ILE A 183 6.10 8.22 12.14
N GLY A 184 7.14 9.03 11.90
CA GLY A 184 8.45 8.59 11.45
C GLY A 184 8.48 7.96 10.05
N ALA A 185 7.41 8.08 9.26
CA ALA A 185 7.40 7.54 7.89
C ALA A 185 8.33 8.34 6.97
N ASN A 186 8.94 7.66 5.99
CA ASN A 186 9.85 8.27 5.02
C ASN A 186 9.16 8.52 3.68
N PHE A 187 8.77 9.76 3.42
CA PHE A 187 8.23 10.27 2.15
C PHE A 187 9.25 11.08 1.35
N HIS A 188 10.55 10.83 1.52
CA HIS A 188 11.58 11.53 0.75
C HIS A 188 11.28 11.45 -0.76
N GLU A 189 11.33 12.59 -1.44
CA GLU A 189 11.00 12.72 -2.88
C GLU A 189 9.61 12.23 -3.32
N ALA A 190 8.68 11.94 -2.40
CA ALA A 190 7.35 11.47 -2.76
C ALA A 190 6.54 12.57 -3.48
N ASP A 191 5.74 12.16 -4.47
CA ASP A 191 4.75 13.06 -5.10
C ASP A 191 3.43 13.02 -4.33
N LEU A 192 3.17 14.07 -3.58
CA LEU A 192 1.96 14.29 -2.77
C LEU A 192 1.05 15.33 -3.42
N THR A 193 1.13 15.52 -4.75
CA THR A 193 0.31 16.49 -5.48
C THR A 193 -1.18 16.22 -5.25
N ARG A 194 -1.92 17.25 -4.79
CA ARG A 194 -3.36 17.19 -4.49
C ARG A 194 -3.76 16.08 -3.50
N VAL A 195 -2.82 15.58 -2.69
CA VAL A 195 -3.12 14.62 -1.63
C VAL A 195 -4.04 15.24 -0.57
N THR A 196 -4.91 14.44 0.04
CA THR A 196 -5.72 14.86 1.19
C THR A 196 -5.29 14.11 2.44
N MET A 197 -4.80 14.81 3.46
CA MET A 197 -4.30 14.24 4.71
C MET A 197 -4.92 14.92 5.94
N ILE A 198 -6.21 15.27 5.87
CA ILE A 198 -6.88 16.03 6.95
C ILE A 198 -6.83 15.23 8.25
N GLY A 199 -6.40 15.87 9.34
CA GLY A 199 -6.37 15.22 10.66
C GLY A 199 -5.30 14.13 10.83
N ALA A 200 -4.36 14.00 9.89
CA ALA A 200 -3.33 12.99 9.95
C ALA A 200 -2.17 13.35 10.91
N ASP A 201 -1.47 12.31 11.39
CA ASP A 201 -0.26 12.44 12.20
C ASP A 201 0.99 12.09 11.37
N LEU A 202 1.77 13.11 11.03
CA LEU A 202 3.07 13.01 10.34
C LEU A 202 4.22 13.46 11.25
N SER A 203 4.07 13.32 12.57
CA SER A 203 5.14 13.69 13.51
C SER A 203 6.44 12.94 13.16
N GLU A 204 7.56 13.65 13.16
CA GLU A 204 8.90 13.09 12.85
C GLU A 204 9.04 12.45 11.46
N ALA A 205 8.06 12.62 10.56
CA ALA A 205 8.14 12.09 9.20
C ALA A 205 9.25 12.79 8.39
N ASN A 206 9.94 12.03 7.54
CA ASN A 206 10.83 12.59 6.54
C ASN A 206 10.03 12.93 5.28
N LEU A 207 9.80 14.21 5.02
CA LEU A 207 9.09 14.76 3.87
C LEU A 207 10.03 15.63 3.01
N SER A 208 11.35 15.44 3.16
CA SER A 208 12.33 16.23 2.42
C SER A 208 12.18 16.02 0.92
N GLU A 209 12.26 17.11 0.16
CA GLU A 209 12.13 17.12 -1.31
C GLU A 209 10.77 16.65 -1.86
N ALA A 210 9.80 16.36 -0.98
CA ALA A 210 8.47 15.93 -1.39
C ALA A 210 7.65 17.06 -2.04
N ASN A 211 6.76 16.69 -2.96
CA ASN A 211 5.92 17.63 -3.71
C ASN A 211 4.48 17.66 -3.17
N PHE A 212 4.10 18.73 -2.49
CA PHE A 212 2.77 18.93 -1.90
C PHE A 212 1.87 19.86 -2.72
N ARG A 213 2.14 20.06 -4.02
CA ARG A 213 1.39 21.03 -4.85
C ARG A 213 -0.13 20.83 -4.72
N GLY A 214 -0.83 21.84 -4.23
CA GLY A 214 -2.29 21.82 -4.06
C GLY A 214 -2.82 20.82 -3.02
N ALA A 215 -1.95 20.23 -2.19
CA ALA A 215 -2.34 19.29 -1.15
C ALA A 215 -3.20 19.94 -0.06
N ASN A 216 -4.07 19.14 0.56
CA ASN A 216 -4.88 19.53 1.71
C ASN A 216 -4.38 18.79 2.96
N VAL A 217 -3.63 19.50 3.80
CA VAL A 217 -2.91 18.99 4.97
C VAL A 217 -3.34 19.78 6.21
N THR A 218 -4.63 20.14 6.29
CA THR A 218 -5.22 20.89 7.41
C THR A 218 -5.46 20.00 8.62
N TRP A 219 -5.46 20.60 9.82
CA TRP A 219 -5.69 19.89 11.08
C TRP A 219 -4.68 18.75 11.36
N THR A 220 -3.50 18.79 10.75
CA THR A 220 -2.48 17.75 10.91
C THR A 220 -1.48 18.10 11.99
N THR A 221 -0.77 17.09 12.48
CA THR A 221 0.49 17.32 13.20
C THR A 221 1.67 16.93 12.32
N LEU A 222 2.62 17.86 12.20
CA LEU A 222 3.90 17.76 11.49
C LEU A 222 5.05 18.06 12.48
N ARG A 223 4.83 17.83 13.78
CA ARG A 223 5.80 18.16 14.82
C ARG A 223 7.11 17.44 14.55
N GLY A 224 8.21 18.20 14.48
CA GLY A 224 9.55 17.66 14.22
C GLY A 224 9.72 17.02 12.84
N ALA A 225 8.76 17.16 11.92
CA ALA A 225 8.87 16.58 10.59
C ALA A 225 9.98 17.29 9.80
N ASN A 226 10.68 16.54 8.95
CA ASN A 226 11.66 17.11 8.04
C ASN A 226 11.01 17.45 6.70
N MET A 227 10.76 18.73 6.42
CA MET A 227 10.21 19.23 5.16
C MET A 227 11.24 20.06 4.37
N SER A 228 12.54 19.83 4.58
CA SER A 228 13.57 20.59 3.87
C SER A 228 13.42 20.42 2.36
N ARG A 229 13.51 21.52 1.60
CA ARG A 229 13.33 21.58 0.13
C ARG A 229 11.99 21.06 -0.38
N ALA A 230 10.99 20.87 0.49
CA ALA A 230 9.66 20.46 0.06
C ALA A 230 8.99 21.57 -0.78
N ARG A 231 8.18 21.16 -1.76
CA ARG A 231 7.42 22.07 -2.64
C ARG A 231 5.97 22.17 -2.17
N LEU A 232 5.60 23.30 -1.59
CA LEU A 232 4.32 23.52 -0.90
C LEU A 232 3.37 24.48 -1.66
N TYR A 233 3.53 24.59 -2.98
CA TYR A 233 2.75 25.51 -3.80
C TYR A 233 1.24 25.28 -3.64
N ARG A 234 0.50 26.30 -3.17
CA ARG A 234 -0.96 26.21 -2.90
C ARG A 234 -1.36 25.11 -1.91
N THR A 235 -0.45 24.63 -1.08
CA THR A 235 -0.75 23.66 -0.03
C THR A 235 -1.58 24.31 1.08
N LYS A 236 -2.57 23.60 1.61
CA LYS A 236 -3.36 24.04 2.76
C LYS A 236 -2.81 23.41 4.04
N LEU A 237 -2.28 24.23 4.94
CA LEU A 237 -1.73 23.85 6.25
C LEU A 237 -2.44 24.56 7.41
N SER A 238 -3.57 25.22 7.14
CA SER A 238 -4.34 25.93 8.16
C SER A 238 -4.72 24.99 9.31
N TRP A 239 -4.62 25.49 10.55
CA TRP A 239 -4.88 24.77 11.80
C TRP A 239 -3.95 23.60 12.11
N SER A 240 -2.87 23.43 11.36
CA SER A 240 -1.91 22.34 11.58
C SER A 240 -0.83 22.71 12.60
N ASN A 241 -0.30 21.71 13.29
CA ASN A 241 0.82 21.86 14.21
C ASN A 241 2.15 21.55 13.50
N LEU A 242 2.91 22.59 13.19
CA LEU A 242 4.24 22.52 12.57
C LEU A 242 5.36 22.82 13.58
N SER A 243 5.13 22.62 14.89
CA SER A 243 6.15 22.94 15.89
C SER A 243 7.44 22.14 15.66
N GLY A 244 8.59 22.81 15.59
CA GLY A 244 9.88 22.16 15.36
C GLY A 244 10.07 21.58 13.96
N VAL A 245 9.21 21.92 12.98
CA VAL A 245 9.37 21.45 11.60
C VAL A 245 10.67 22.01 11.00
N ASN A 246 11.38 21.20 10.22
CA ASN A 246 12.47 21.69 9.37
C ASN A 246 11.91 22.09 7.99
N LEU A 247 11.93 23.38 7.66
CA LEU A 247 11.50 23.95 6.38
C LEU A 247 12.67 24.58 5.61
N ILE A 248 13.93 24.19 5.92
CA ILE A 248 15.11 24.73 5.22
C ILE A 248 14.93 24.60 3.71
N GLU A 249 15.12 25.69 2.98
CA GLU A 249 15.01 25.74 1.50
C GLU A 249 13.63 25.30 0.93
N ALA A 250 12.59 25.21 1.76
CA ALA A 250 11.24 24.85 1.29
C ALA A 250 10.60 25.98 0.46
N ILE A 251 9.77 25.62 -0.51
CA ILE A 251 9.07 26.57 -1.39
C ILE A 251 7.60 26.63 -1.01
N MET A 252 7.16 27.72 -0.38
CA MET A 252 5.83 27.87 0.23
C MET A 252 4.95 28.93 -0.45
N ILE A 253 5.13 29.14 -1.76
CA ILE A 253 4.35 30.12 -2.52
C ILE A 253 2.85 29.75 -2.50
N ASP A 254 1.98 30.71 -2.19
CA ASP A 254 0.53 30.52 -2.03
C ASP A 254 0.12 29.46 -0.97
N THR A 255 1.02 29.04 -0.08
CA THR A 255 0.68 28.13 1.02
C THR A 255 -0.23 28.82 2.02
N LYS A 256 -1.31 28.15 2.44
CA LYS A 256 -2.22 28.67 3.48
C LYS A 256 -1.79 28.20 4.86
N LEU A 257 -1.51 29.14 5.76
CA LEU A 257 -1.00 28.88 7.12
C LEU A 257 -1.91 29.46 8.21
N ASP A 258 -3.18 29.75 7.91
CA ASP A 258 -4.11 30.35 8.88
C ASP A 258 -4.17 29.51 10.16
N GLN A 259 -3.85 30.10 11.31
CA GLN A 259 -3.86 29.41 12.62
C GLN A 259 -2.89 28.21 12.72
N ALA A 260 -1.89 28.12 11.84
CA ALA A 260 -0.87 27.09 11.92
C ALA A 260 0.16 27.42 13.03
N ASN A 261 0.58 26.42 13.80
CA ASN A 261 1.61 26.58 14.83
C ASN A 261 3.01 26.35 14.25
N LEU A 262 3.80 27.41 14.09
CA LEU A 262 5.17 27.37 13.57
C LEU A 262 6.24 27.57 14.66
N ARG A 263 5.89 27.34 15.93
CA ARG A 263 6.85 27.48 17.04
C ARG A 263 8.09 26.61 16.78
N ASP A 264 9.28 27.17 16.93
CA ASP A 264 10.56 26.48 16.77
C ASP A 264 10.79 25.90 15.35
N ALA A 265 10.03 26.35 14.34
CA ALA A 265 10.24 25.94 12.95
C ALA A 265 11.52 26.56 12.36
N ASP A 266 12.33 25.76 11.66
CA ASP A 266 13.52 26.24 10.96
C ASP A 266 13.17 26.61 9.52
N THR A 267 13.20 27.90 9.19
CA THR A 267 12.79 28.42 7.88
C THR A 267 13.95 29.00 7.08
N ARG A 268 15.21 28.67 7.43
CA ARG A 268 16.38 29.22 6.74
C ARG A 268 16.35 28.90 5.25
N GLY A 269 16.43 29.92 4.41
CA GLY A 269 16.39 29.77 2.96
C GLY A 269 15.01 29.40 2.38
N ALA A 270 13.96 29.31 3.20
CA ALA A 270 12.61 29.03 2.71
C ALA A 270 12.03 30.24 1.94
N ILE A 271 11.28 29.97 0.88
CA ILE A 271 10.46 30.96 0.18
C ILE A 271 9.08 30.96 0.82
N LEU A 272 8.79 31.93 1.68
CA LEU A 272 7.55 32.01 2.45
C LEU A 272 6.35 32.49 1.59
N PRO A 273 5.10 32.16 1.98
CA PRO A 273 3.92 32.69 1.29
C PRO A 273 3.82 34.21 1.42
N ASN A 274 3.23 34.85 0.41
CA ASN A 274 2.86 36.26 0.50
C ASN A 274 1.81 36.46 1.60
N LYS A 275 1.89 37.59 2.31
CA LYS A 275 0.94 37.97 3.36
C LYS A 275 -0.48 38.14 2.83
#